data_AF-A0A7K2ZCD4-F1
#
_entry.id   AF-A0A7K2ZCD4-F1
#
_cell.length_a   1.000
_cell.length_b   1.000
_cell.length_c   1.000
_cell.angle_alpha   90.00
_cell.angle_beta   90.00
_cell.angle_gamma   90.00
#
_symmetry.space_group_name_H-M   'P 1'
#
loop_
_entity.id
_entity.type
_entity.pdbx_description
1 polymer ?
#
loop_
_entity_poly.entity_id
_entity_poly.type
_entity_poly.pdbx_seq_one_letter_code
_entity_poly.pdbx_strand_id
1 'polypeptide(L)'
;MLDIADALHRWTAEGREFAVATVVSVDGSAPRGPGAALAIDSEGTAIGSVSGGCVEGAVYELCAQALQDGRSVRETFGYSDEDAFAV
;
A
#
# COMPACT_ATOMS: atom_id res chain seq x y z
N MET A 1 -4.28 4.65 8.58
CA MET A 1 -2.90 5.03 8.90
C MET A 1 -2.67 5.06 10.41
N LEU A 2 -3.64 5.47 11.23
CA LEU A 2 -3.50 5.37 12.70
C LEU A 2 -3.15 3.95 13.17
N ASP A 3 -3.61 2.94 12.44
CA ASP A 3 -3.35 1.51 12.65
C ASP A 3 -1.88 1.09 12.46
N ILE A 4 -1.06 1.86 11.73
CA ILE A 4 0.37 1.59 11.53
C ILE A 4 1.27 2.69 12.08
N ALA A 5 0.71 3.75 12.67
CA ALA A 5 1.45 4.95 13.07
C ALA A 5 2.57 4.64 14.09
N ASP A 6 2.28 3.83 15.11
CA ASP A 6 3.28 3.45 16.13
C ASP A 6 4.45 2.67 15.52
N ALA A 7 4.18 1.83 14.52
CA ALA A 7 5.21 1.07 13.84
C ALA A 7 6.07 1.94 12.93
N LEU A 8 5.45 2.87 12.20
CA LEU A 8 6.17 3.87 11.40
C LEU A 8 7.05 4.77 12.26
N HIS A 9 6.55 5.18 13.43
CA HIS A 9 7.31 5.98 14.37
C HIS A 9 8.57 5.23 14.85
N ARG A 10 8.43 3.94 15.15
CA ARG A 10 9.56 3.09 15.54
C ARG A 10 10.58 2.94 14.42
N TRP A 11 10.15 2.63 13.20
CA TRP A 11 11.06 2.52 12.06
C TRP A 11 11.81 3.83 11.79
N THR A 12 11.13 4.96 11.95
CA THR A 12 11.76 6.28 11.87
C THR A 12 12.84 6.45 12.94
N ALA A 13 12.55 6.08 14.19
CA ALA A 13 13.51 6.15 15.30
C ALA A 13 14.71 5.20 15.12
N GLU A 14 14.52 4.09 14.41
CA GLU A 14 15.56 3.12 14.06
C GLU A 14 16.40 3.55 12.85
N GLY A 15 16.02 4.63 12.16
CA GLY A 15 16.67 5.06 10.91
C GLY A 15 16.45 4.08 9.76
N ARG A 16 15.40 3.26 9.83
CA ARG A 16 15.05 2.28 8.81
C ARG A 16 14.42 2.98 7.61
N GLU A 17 14.86 2.63 6.41
CA GLU A 17 14.25 3.10 5.17
C GLU A 17 12.97 2.31 4.88
N PHE A 18 11.88 3.01 4.59
CA PHE A 18 10.60 2.41 4.25
C PHE A 18 9.80 3.29 3.27
N ALA A 19 8.92 2.67 2.50
CA ALA A 19 7.90 3.34 1.69
C ALA A 19 6.51 3.11 2.29
N VAL A 20 5.61 4.06 2.04
CA VAL A 20 4.22 3.99 2.49
C VAL A 20 3.28 4.22 1.31
N ALA A 21 2.39 3.27 1.06
CA ALA A 21 1.25 3.45 0.18
C ALA A 21 0.01 3.81 1.00
N THR A 22 -0.75 4.80 0.53
CA THR A 22 -1.98 5.26 1.18
C THR A 22 -3.10 5.35 0.16
N VAL A 23 -4.27 4.81 0.50
CA VAL A 23 -5.49 5.04 -0.28
C VAL A 23 -5.85 6.52 -0.15
N VAL A 24 -5.82 7.26 -1.24
CA VAL A 24 -6.13 8.71 -1.26
C VAL A 24 -7.52 9.02 -1.78
N SER A 25 -8.11 8.12 -2.57
CA SER A 25 -9.45 8.27 -3.15
C SER A 25 -10.04 6.90 -3.45
N VAL A 26 -11.36 6.79 -3.36
CA VAL A 26 -12.14 5.61 -3.76
C VAL A 26 -13.37 6.10 -4.51
N ASP A 27 -13.61 5.53 -5.69
CA ASP A 27 -14.87 5.68 -6.43
C ASP A 27 -15.69 4.40 -6.25
N GLY A 28 -16.93 4.53 -5.77
CA GLY A 28 -17.80 3.39 -5.48
C GLY A 28 -17.43 2.67 -4.18
N SER A 29 -17.43 1.33 -4.20
CA SER A 29 -17.17 0.50 -3.02
C SER A 29 -15.78 -0.10 -3.08
N ALA A 30 -14.98 0.12 -2.03
CA ALA A 30 -13.72 -0.58 -1.80
C ALA A 30 -13.68 -1.14 -0.38
N PRO A 31 -12.97 -2.26 -0.14
CA PRO A 31 -12.93 -2.88 1.19
C PRO A 31 -12.30 -1.97 2.26
N ARG A 32 -11.39 -1.07 1.84
CA ARG A 32 -10.79 -0.05 2.72
C ARG A 32 -10.87 1.31 2.05
N GLY A 33 -11.23 2.32 2.83
CA GLY A 33 -11.41 3.69 2.37
C GLY A 33 -10.13 4.54 2.45
N PRO A 34 -10.23 5.82 2.08
CA PRO A 34 -9.14 6.78 2.19
C PRO A 34 -8.48 6.76 3.57
N GLY A 35 -7.15 6.83 3.58
CA GLY A 35 -6.32 6.74 4.79
C GLY A 35 -5.92 5.31 5.18
N ALA A 36 -6.50 4.27 4.58
CA ALA A 36 -5.92 2.92 4.67
C ALA A 36 -4.51 2.91 4.08
N ALA A 37 -3.58 2.23 4.74
CA ALA A 37 -2.17 2.32 4.41
C ALA A 37 -1.46 0.98 4.55
N LEU A 38 -0.45 0.80 3.70
CA LEU A 38 0.53 -0.27 3.73
C LEU A 38 1.91 0.38 3.79
N ALA A 39 2.80 -0.13 4.61
CA ALA A 39 4.20 0.29 4.62
C ALA A 39 5.13 -0.91 4.50
N ILE A 40 6.22 -0.73 3.77
CA ILE A 40 7.22 -1.76 3.49
C ILE A 40 8.60 -1.18 3.74
N ASP A 41 9.43 -1.89 4.49
CA ASP A 41 10.84 -1.51 4.66
C ASP A 41 11.77 -2.13 3.61
N SER A 42 13.04 -1.70 3.63
CA SER A 42 14.07 -2.21 2.72
C SER A 42 14.40 -3.70 2.89
N GLU A 43 13.95 -4.35 3.96
CA GLU A 43 14.11 -5.78 4.20
C GLU A 43 12.87 -6.60 3.76
N GLY A 44 11.84 -5.93 3.21
CA GLY A 44 10.61 -6.55 2.74
C GLY A 44 9.57 -6.81 3.83
N THR A 45 9.76 -6.27 5.04
CA THR A 45 8.74 -6.34 6.10
C THR A 45 7.58 -5.44 5.73
N ALA A 46 6.37 -6.02 5.60
CA ALA A 46 5.14 -5.29 5.31
C ALA A 46 4.25 -5.16 6.56
N ILE A 47 3.68 -3.97 6.76
CA ILE A 47 2.66 -3.69 7.78
C ILE A 47 1.48 -2.93 7.19
N GLY A 48 0.28 -3.13 7.76
CA GLY A 48 -0.95 -2.51 7.27
C GLY A 48 -1.54 -3.23 6.06
N SER A 49 -2.54 -2.61 5.44
CA SER A 49 -3.23 -3.11 4.24
C SER A 49 -4.06 -1.99 3.61
N VAL A 50 -4.13 -2.00 2.27
CA VAL A 50 -4.91 -1.05 1.47
C VAL A 50 -6.18 -1.65 0.86
N SER A 51 -6.31 -2.98 0.74
CA SER A 51 -7.51 -3.60 0.14
C SER A 51 -7.99 -4.89 0.82
N GLY A 52 -7.11 -5.63 1.49
CA GLY A 52 -7.43 -6.94 2.08
C GLY A 52 -7.10 -8.14 1.18
N GLY A 53 -6.40 -7.96 0.07
CA GLY A 53 -5.70 -9.04 -0.64
C GLY A 53 -5.52 -8.85 -2.16
N CYS A 54 -6.45 -8.18 -2.83
CA CYS A 54 -6.50 -8.20 -4.31
C CYS A 54 -5.39 -7.38 -4.97
N VAL A 55 -4.99 -6.25 -4.39
CA VAL A 55 -4.00 -5.33 -4.98
C VAL A 55 -2.72 -5.21 -4.17
N GLU A 56 -2.62 -5.92 -3.03
CA GLU A 56 -1.48 -5.89 -2.12
C GLU A 56 -0.15 -6.18 -2.82
N GLY A 57 -0.11 -7.19 -3.70
CA GLY A 57 1.11 -7.53 -4.44
C GLY A 57 1.58 -6.40 -5.35
N ALA A 58 0.68 -5.79 -6.12
CA ALA A 58 1.03 -4.66 -6.99
C ALA A 58 1.47 -3.45 -6.17
N VAL A 59 0.78 -3.16 -5.07
CA VAL A 59 1.15 -2.06 -4.16
C VAL A 59 2.49 -2.31 -3.47
N TYR A 60 2.81 -3.57 -3.17
CA TYR A 60 4.10 -3.96 -2.64
C TYR A 60 5.23 -3.63 -3.61
N GLU A 61 5.10 -4.04 -4.88
CA GLU A 61 6.09 -3.75 -5.92
C GLU A 61 6.28 -2.24 -6.12
N LEU A 62 5.22 -1.44 -6.08
CA LEU A 62 5.31 0.02 -6.17
C LEU A 62 6.08 0.63 -4.99
N CYS A 63 5.86 0.15 -3.78
CA CYS A 63 6.62 0.58 -2.60
C CYS A 63 8.10 0.18 -2.70
N ALA A 64 8.40 -1.05 -3.12
CA ALA A 64 9.76 -1.52 -3.32
C ALA A 64 10.48 -0.70 -4.40
N GLN A 65 9.79 -0.37 -5.49
CA GLN A 65 10.33 0.49 -6.55
C GLN A 65 10.60 1.91 -6.04
N ALA A 66 9.69 2.49 -5.27
CA ALA A 66 9.84 3.82 -4.68
C ALA A 66 11.01 3.89 -3.69
N LEU A 67 11.28 2.81 -2.94
CA LEU A 67 12.48 2.69 -2.10
C LEU A 67 13.76 2.66 -2.92
N GLN A 68 13.76 1.99 -4.07
CA GLN A 68 14.94 1.86 -4.93
C GLN A 68 15.29 3.16 -5.66
N ASP A 69 14.29 3.90 -6.14
CA ASP A 69 14.50 5.07 -7.00
C ASP A 69 14.21 6.42 -6.34
N GLY A 70 13.65 6.40 -5.12
CA GLY A 70 13.31 7.60 -4.35
C GLY A 70 12.12 8.38 -4.93
N ARG A 71 11.31 7.79 -5.81
CA ARG A 71 10.20 8.48 -6.50
C ARG A 71 8.85 7.95 -6.05
N SER A 72 8.00 8.87 -5.62
CA SER A 72 6.59 8.55 -5.34
C SER A 72 5.78 8.45 -6.64
N VAL A 73 4.84 7.52 -6.66
CA VAL A 73 3.90 7.30 -7.77
C VAL A 73 2.47 7.30 -7.26
N ARG A 74 1.53 7.58 -8.17
CA ARG A 74 0.09 7.46 -7.90
C ARG A 74 -0.51 6.50 -8.92
N GLU A 75 -1.05 5.40 -8.43
CA GLU A 75 -1.72 4.39 -9.26
C GLU A 75 -3.21 4.31 -8.93
N THR A 76 -3.99 3.88 -9.92
CA THR A 76 -5.43 3.66 -9.80
C THR A 76 -5.73 2.19 -10.05
N PHE A 77 -6.37 1.55 -9.07
CA PHE A 77 -6.77 0.16 -9.17
C PHE A 77 -8.30 0.10 -9.31
N GLY A 78 -8.78 -0.65 -10.28
CA GLY A 78 -10.21 -0.84 -10.54
C GLY A 78 -10.50 -2.28 -10.92
N TYR A 79 -11.76 -2.68 -10.74
CA TYR A 79 -12.27 -3.92 -11.31
C TYR A 79 -12.54 -3.68 -12.79
N SER A 80 -11.78 -4.34 -13.66
CA SER A 80 -12.23 -4.54 -15.04
C SER A 80 -13.25 -5.68 -15.01
N ASP A 81 -14.40 -5.54 -15.70
CA ASP A 81 -15.45 -6.56 -15.81
C ASP A 81 -14.95 -7.94 -16.36
N GLU A 82 -13.69 -8.02 -16.81
CA GLU A 82 -13.09 -9.24 -17.35
C GLU A 82 -12.79 -10.35 -16.33
N ASP A 83 -12.76 -10.07 -15.02
CA ASP A 83 -12.55 -11.12 -13.99
C ASP A 83 -13.86 -11.59 -13.31
N ALA A 84 -15.02 -11.01 -13.66
CA ALA A 84 -16.30 -11.30 -13.00
C ALA A 84 -17.05 -12.53 -13.57
N PHE A 85 -16.56 -13.15 -14.67
CA PHE A 85 -17.23 -14.26 -15.35
C PHE A 85 -16.30 -15.43 -15.70
N ALA A 86 -15.42 -15.84 -14.80
CA ALA A 86 -14.89 -17.20 -14.84
C ALA A 86 -15.95 -18.17 -14.29
N VAL A 87 -16.79 -18.72 -15.19
CA VAL A 87 -17.67 -19.88 -14.93
C VAL A 87 -16.93 -21.16 -15.31
#